data_AF-A0A803NEM3-F1
#
_entry.id   AF-A0A803NEM3-F1
#
_cell.length_a   1.000
_cell.length_b   1.000
_cell.length_c   1.000
_cell.angle_alpha   90.00
_cell.angle_beta   90.00
_cell.angle_gamma   90.00
#
_symmetry.space_group_name_H-M   'P 1'
#
loop_
_entity.id
_entity.type
_entity.pdbx_description
1 polymer ?
#
loop_
_entity_poly.entity_id
_entity_poly.type
_entity_poly.pdbx_seq_one_letter_code
_entity_poly.pdbx_strand_id
1 'polypeptide(L)'
;MTPEQLEQEAIARNTRRRTTYNLRRNSRQQAGSSTYNLRRNARQQTGSSTLSDITNQDITTGNYTTSNRASSCTRELSNTMFIAFLTLFLRITLPTLPVPEDLRSLYNDQTPIGLHFKRDIRKINHLFALTSMGVHLVESLANAQHGVYTFRAQGSIYHKKGGLLPSTSESQPRFLQLYIYDTEHEVENRLAENSTLRQDIVERVKAILDQCNPFVHNLRSLAQQENVQDCALRINEQPSDRPQYCLPTASQVAAMIVGGEEVANLNPRDILVQSTSGQLMTVLDTAGYYDPLQYPLLFPYGSYGWSINSLDNNGRTIPCRAFYAYIIQVRQCVISIILMAGRLFQQFIVDMFVKIEANKLRWIQDNQNTIRAELYQGLQDCLDVGELNPAFLLRVGDGCEPIVDEHMIKLPSSICVGNGDQISIDNLIHQIFPNLTEHVGDVSYMVQRAIITPTNDEVDMLNEKILKEFAGEEKNFYSFDSVPEDRQNLYPQEFLNSLSFGGLPPHILKLKFGSPIMLLRNIDTSSGLCNGTRLICSWLRDHVIEAEILTGSHKGTQVFIPCMTLKTAEDVKLPFEMIRKTISCEIVFCFDHKQIARATIPHVGSKLSVTKVNN
;
A
#
# COMPACT_ATOMS: atom_id res chain seq x y z
N MET A 1 -45.92 -6.42 14.24
CA MET A 1 -46.27 -6.12 12.84
C MET A 1 -46.42 -7.41 12.09
N THR A 2 -47.42 -7.52 11.23
CA THR A 2 -47.55 -8.66 10.31
C THR A 2 -46.44 -8.62 9.24
N PRO A 3 -46.10 -9.74 8.60
CA PRO A 3 -45.09 -9.77 7.52
C PRO A 3 -45.35 -8.75 6.41
N GLU A 4 -46.62 -8.54 6.03
CA GLU A 4 -47.03 -7.52 5.06
C GLU A 4 -46.76 -6.08 5.53
N GLN A 5 -46.90 -5.82 6.84
CA GLN A 5 -46.58 -4.50 7.40
C GLN A 5 -45.07 -4.24 7.40
N LEU A 6 -44.24 -5.27 7.63
CA LEU A 6 -42.78 -5.16 7.55
C LEU A 6 -42.31 -4.91 6.11
N GLU A 7 -42.96 -5.54 5.14
CA GLU A 7 -42.68 -5.33 3.72
C GLU A 7 -43.07 -3.91 3.26
N GLN A 8 -44.24 -3.41 3.66
CA GLN A 8 -44.65 -2.03 3.37
C GLN A 8 -43.75 -0.99 4.04
N GLU A 9 -43.28 -1.25 5.26
CA GLU A 9 -42.37 -0.34 5.96
C GLU A 9 -40.96 -0.35 5.34
N ALA A 10 -40.51 -1.50 4.83
CA ALA A 10 -39.27 -1.63 4.06
C ALA A 10 -39.35 -0.90 2.71
N ILE A 11 -40.48 -1.02 1.99
CA ILE A 11 -40.74 -0.28 0.75
C ILE A 11 -40.73 1.22 1.03
N ALA A 12 -41.44 1.70 2.06
CA ALA A 12 -41.48 3.11 2.42
C ALA A 12 -40.11 3.67 2.85
N ARG A 13 -39.29 2.88 3.57
CA ARG A 13 -37.89 3.24 3.88
C ARG A 13 -37.04 3.37 2.62
N ASN A 14 -37.20 2.47 1.65
CA ASN A 14 -36.46 2.50 0.39
C ASN A 14 -36.88 3.71 -0.47
N THR A 15 -38.16 4.08 -0.50
CA THR A 15 -38.62 5.28 -1.22
C THR A 15 -38.07 6.58 -0.61
N ARG A 16 -38.00 6.67 0.73
CA ARG A 16 -37.38 7.82 1.42
C ARG A 16 -35.87 7.91 1.16
N ARG A 17 -35.17 6.77 1.14
CA ARG A 17 -33.74 6.70 0.78
C ARG A 17 -33.49 7.14 -0.67
N ARG A 18 -34.33 6.71 -1.62
CA ARG A 18 -34.28 7.07 -3.05
C ARG A 18 -34.44 8.58 -3.27
N THR A 19 -35.37 9.21 -2.55
CA THR A 19 -35.65 10.65 -2.66
C THR A 19 -34.49 11.49 -2.13
N THR A 20 -33.93 11.09 -0.98
CA THR A 20 -32.77 11.77 -0.36
C THR A 20 -31.49 11.62 -1.20
N TYR A 21 -31.32 10.47 -1.86
CA TYR A 21 -30.21 10.18 -2.75
C TYR A 21 -30.25 11.00 -4.04
N ASN A 22 -31.42 11.14 -4.68
CA ASN A 22 -31.58 11.93 -5.90
C ASN A 22 -31.30 13.43 -5.67
N LEU A 23 -31.68 13.96 -4.51
CA LEU A 23 -31.34 15.34 -4.11
C LEU A 23 -29.82 15.52 -3.97
N ARG A 24 -29.11 14.55 -3.40
CA ARG A 24 -27.63 14.57 -3.28
C ARG A 24 -26.91 14.38 -4.63
N ARG A 25 -27.48 13.58 -5.54
CA ARG A 25 -26.98 13.36 -6.91
C ARG A 25 -26.97 14.66 -7.72
N ASN A 26 -28.06 15.42 -7.68
CA ASN A 26 -28.16 16.69 -8.40
C ASN A 26 -27.14 17.72 -7.89
N SER A 27 -26.89 17.77 -6.58
CA SER A 27 -25.84 18.63 -6.01
C SER A 27 -24.40 18.20 -6.37
N ARG A 28 -24.13 16.90 -6.54
CA ARG A 28 -22.80 16.40 -6.93
C ARG A 28 -22.50 16.58 -8.42
N GLN A 29 -23.49 16.44 -9.29
CA GLN A 29 -23.31 16.66 -10.73
C GLN A 29 -22.99 18.14 -11.05
N GLN A 30 -23.56 19.09 -10.30
CA GLN A 30 -23.20 20.51 -10.43
C GLN A 30 -21.76 20.82 -9.95
N ALA A 31 -21.26 20.14 -8.91
CA ALA A 31 -19.89 20.32 -8.41
C ALA A 31 -18.80 19.63 -9.27
N GLY A 32 -19.12 18.47 -9.87
CA GLY A 32 -18.20 17.70 -10.72
C GLY A 32 -17.86 18.37 -12.05
N SER A 33 -18.82 19.11 -12.63
CA SER A 33 -18.62 19.81 -13.91
C SER A 33 -17.64 21.01 -13.78
N SER A 34 -17.64 21.68 -12.63
CA SER A 34 -16.73 22.81 -12.35
C SER A 34 -15.28 22.36 -12.16
N THR A 35 -15.06 21.22 -11.47
CA THR A 35 -13.71 20.68 -11.19
C THR A 35 -13.06 20.00 -12.40
N TYR A 36 -13.85 19.44 -13.31
CA TYR A 36 -13.36 18.84 -14.57
C TYR A 36 -12.83 19.91 -15.55
N ASN A 37 -13.54 21.03 -15.67
CA ASN A 37 -13.14 22.14 -16.56
C ASN A 37 -11.86 22.86 -16.08
N LEU A 38 -11.65 22.98 -14.75
CA LEU A 38 -10.42 23.53 -14.17
C LEU A 38 -9.20 22.62 -14.40
N ARG A 39 -9.36 21.29 -14.37
CA ARG A 39 -8.28 20.32 -14.63
C ARG A 39 -7.87 20.27 -16.11
N ARG A 40 -8.80 20.51 -17.04
CA ARG A 40 -8.54 20.51 -18.48
C ARG A 40 -7.73 21.73 -18.91
N ASN A 41 -8.03 22.91 -18.35
CA ASN A 41 -7.30 24.14 -18.66
C ASN A 41 -5.86 24.13 -18.12
N ALA A 42 -5.59 23.47 -16.99
CA ALA A 42 -4.24 23.33 -16.44
C ALA A 42 -3.33 22.40 -17.28
N ARG A 43 -3.90 21.43 -18.01
CA ARG A 43 -3.13 20.50 -18.87
C ARG A 43 -2.75 21.07 -20.23
N GLN A 44 -3.42 22.12 -20.70
CA GLN A 44 -3.10 22.76 -21.98
C GLN A 44 -1.96 23.78 -21.88
N GLN A 45 -1.51 24.16 -20.67
CA GLN A 45 -0.45 25.16 -20.48
C GLN A 45 0.96 24.58 -20.22
N THR A 46 1.12 23.26 -20.08
CA THR A 46 2.43 22.63 -19.85
C THR A 46 2.69 21.54 -20.89
N GLY A 47 3.04 21.97 -22.10
CA GLY A 47 3.64 21.12 -23.12
C GLY A 47 5.17 21.20 -23.04
N SER A 48 5.81 20.02 -23.14
CA SER A 48 7.24 19.81 -23.43
C SER A 48 8.26 20.11 -22.33
N SER A 49 8.53 19.09 -21.50
CA SER A 49 9.91 18.72 -21.14
C SER A 49 9.94 17.26 -20.65
N THR A 50 10.60 16.40 -21.43
CA THR A 50 10.78 14.98 -21.18
C THR A 50 11.80 14.74 -20.06
N LEU A 51 11.50 13.75 -19.21
CA LEU A 51 12.17 13.44 -17.95
C LEU A 51 13.50 12.66 -18.14
N SER A 52 14.28 12.97 -19.18
CA SER A 52 15.56 12.31 -19.51
C SER A 52 16.79 13.21 -19.38
N ASP A 53 16.64 14.50 -19.11
CA ASP A 53 17.75 15.48 -19.21
C ASP A 53 18.29 15.99 -17.85
N ILE A 54 18.04 15.29 -16.74
CA ILE A 54 18.60 15.66 -15.41
C ILE A 54 19.56 14.60 -14.88
N THR A 55 20.26 13.91 -15.79
CA THR A 55 21.49 13.18 -15.47
C THR A 55 22.55 13.65 -16.44
N ASN A 56 23.53 14.42 -15.93
CA ASN A 56 24.66 15.03 -16.65
C ASN A 56 24.40 16.41 -17.28
N GLN A 57 24.32 17.45 -16.44
CA GLN A 57 24.95 18.73 -16.79
C GLN A 57 25.62 19.32 -15.55
N ASP A 58 26.94 19.51 -15.66
CA ASP A 58 27.78 20.20 -14.70
C ASP A 58 27.26 21.62 -14.46
N ILE A 59 26.71 21.87 -13.27
CA ILE A 59 26.52 23.23 -12.76
C ILE A 59 27.82 23.62 -12.07
N THR A 60 28.68 24.31 -12.82
CA THR A 60 29.80 25.07 -12.29
C THR A 60 29.26 26.33 -11.62
N THR A 61 29.06 26.30 -10.31
CA THR A 61 29.07 27.52 -9.47
C THR A 61 29.39 27.17 -8.01
N GLY A 62 30.51 27.71 -7.51
CA GLY A 62 30.65 28.19 -6.13
C GLY A 62 30.80 27.15 -5.02
N ASN A 63 32.06 26.81 -4.74
CA ASN A 63 32.61 26.27 -3.48
C ASN A 63 31.69 26.31 -2.24
N TYR A 64 30.87 25.28 -2.01
CA TYR A 64 30.57 24.78 -0.65
C TYR A 64 30.29 23.27 -0.73
N THR A 65 31.14 22.49 -0.05
CA THR A 65 31.14 21.03 -0.01
C THR A 65 29.98 20.48 0.82
N THR A 66 28.80 20.32 0.23
CA THR A 66 27.79 19.41 0.78
C THR A 66 28.20 17.98 0.47
N SER A 67 28.73 17.31 1.49
CA SER A 67 29.20 15.92 1.52
C SER A 67 28.32 14.94 0.74
N ASN A 68 28.97 14.13 -0.11
CA ASN A 68 28.52 12.95 -0.88
C ASN A 68 27.80 11.82 -0.08
N ARG A 69 27.25 12.10 1.11
CA ARG A 69 26.61 11.09 1.99
C ARG A 69 25.09 11.01 1.88
N ALA A 70 24.42 12.03 1.33
CA ALA A 70 22.97 11.98 1.11
C ALA A 70 22.59 11.04 -0.06
N SER A 71 23.47 10.89 -1.06
CA SER A 71 23.28 10.03 -2.24
C SER A 71 23.56 8.54 -2.00
N SER A 72 24.26 8.20 -0.90
CA SER A 72 24.56 6.81 -0.54
C SER A 72 23.44 6.18 0.31
N CYS A 73 22.75 6.95 1.16
CA CYS A 73 21.65 6.44 1.98
C CYS A 73 20.38 6.12 1.17
N THR A 74 20.24 6.69 -0.03
CA THR A 74 19.15 6.44 -0.98
C THR A 74 19.33 5.18 -1.84
N ARG A 75 20.50 4.53 -1.83
CA ARG A 75 20.78 3.36 -2.70
C ARG A 75 20.29 2.01 -2.16
N GLU A 76 19.96 1.91 -0.87
CA GLU A 76 19.67 0.61 -0.21
C GLU A 76 18.21 0.42 0.23
N LEU A 77 17.33 1.41 0.05
CA LEU A 77 15.89 1.24 0.20
C LEU A 77 15.32 0.84 -1.15
N SER A 78 14.51 -0.23 -1.23
CA SER A 78 13.89 -0.63 -2.50
C SER A 78 13.22 0.60 -3.14
N ASN A 79 13.62 0.90 -4.37
CA ASN A 79 13.25 2.12 -5.09
C ASN A 79 11.73 2.38 -5.07
N THR A 80 10.90 1.35 -4.92
CA THR A 80 9.44 1.46 -4.90
C THR A 80 8.87 2.20 -3.67
N MET A 81 9.42 1.97 -2.47
CA MET A 81 8.85 2.57 -1.24
C MET A 81 9.15 4.07 -1.18
N PHE A 82 10.38 4.47 -1.49
CA PHE A 82 10.83 5.87 -1.44
C PHE A 82 10.23 6.71 -2.59
N ILE A 83 10.11 6.14 -3.79
CA ILE A 83 9.47 6.82 -4.94
C ILE A 83 7.95 7.01 -4.72
N ALA A 84 7.27 6.10 -4.02
CA ALA A 84 5.86 6.26 -3.67
C ALA A 84 5.60 7.44 -2.70
N PHE A 85 6.59 7.81 -1.87
CA PHE A 85 6.48 8.95 -0.96
C PHE A 85 6.67 10.31 -1.66
N LEU A 86 7.56 10.40 -2.66
CA LEU A 86 7.99 11.69 -3.24
C LEU A 86 7.23 12.13 -4.50
N THR A 87 6.39 11.27 -5.09
CA THR A 87 5.68 11.56 -6.37
C THR A 87 4.48 12.53 -6.24
N LEU A 88 4.32 13.23 -5.10
CA LEU A 88 3.27 14.23 -4.92
C LEU A 88 3.83 15.64 -4.93
N PHE A 89 3.28 16.47 -5.82
CA PHE A 89 3.22 17.92 -5.63
C PHE A 89 2.42 18.19 -4.35
N LEU A 90 3.10 18.31 -3.22
CA LEU A 90 2.49 18.60 -1.92
C LEU A 90 1.91 20.01 -1.95
N ARG A 91 0.57 20.11 -1.97
CA ARG A 91 -0.19 21.35 -1.75
C ARG A 91 -0.42 21.66 -0.27
N ILE A 92 0.39 21.10 0.63
CA ILE A 92 0.31 21.36 2.07
C ILE A 92 1.59 22.03 2.56
N THR A 93 1.47 22.86 3.58
CA THR A 93 2.60 23.57 4.20
C THR A 93 2.51 23.36 5.71
N LEU A 94 3.51 22.69 6.28
CA LEU A 94 3.70 22.54 7.71
C LEU A 94 4.96 23.35 8.13
N PRO A 95 5.06 23.87 9.35
CA PRO A 95 6.28 24.46 9.87
C PRO A 95 7.41 23.44 9.93
N THR A 96 8.62 23.95 9.91
CA THR A 96 9.82 23.15 10.12
C THR A 96 9.88 22.67 11.56
N LEU A 97 10.19 21.38 11.75
CA LEU A 97 10.46 20.83 13.08
C LEU A 97 11.73 21.48 13.65
N PRO A 98 11.65 22.21 14.77
CA PRO A 98 12.82 22.80 15.40
C PRO A 98 13.72 21.70 15.98
N VAL A 99 15.02 21.98 16.05
CA VAL A 99 16.05 21.05 16.52
C VAL A 99 16.91 21.74 17.57
N PRO A 100 17.12 21.16 18.76
CA PRO A 100 18.08 21.68 19.74
C PRO A 100 19.49 21.72 19.15
N GLU A 101 20.23 22.82 19.32
CA GLU A 101 21.55 22.98 18.71
C GLU A 101 22.55 21.91 19.19
N ASP A 102 22.47 21.50 20.45
CA ASP A 102 23.29 20.42 20.99
C ASP A 102 23.03 19.08 20.30
N LEU A 103 21.77 18.76 20.02
CA LEU A 103 21.41 17.56 19.26
C LEU A 103 21.89 17.66 17.81
N ARG A 104 21.72 18.83 17.18
CA ARG A 104 22.22 19.10 15.83
C ARG A 104 23.73 18.93 15.76
N SER A 105 24.47 19.39 16.77
CA SER A 105 25.91 19.21 16.86
C SER A 105 26.29 17.72 16.88
N LEU A 106 25.56 16.89 17.64
CA LEU A 106 25.78 15.45 17.73
C LEU A 106 25.48 14.72 16.40
N TYR A 107 24.44 15.15 15.68
CA TYR A 107 24.15 14.66 14.32
C TYR A 107 25.20 15.09 13.29
N ASN A 108 25.92 16.20 13.50
CA ASN A 108 26.97 16.67 12.59
C ASN A 108 28.37 16.21 12.98
N ASP A 109 28.55 15.74 14.20
CA ASP A 109 29.83 15.32 14.76
C ASP A 109 30.46 14.19 13.91
N GLN A 110 31.73 14.41 13.54
CA GLN A 110 32.58 13.48 12.77
C GLN A 110 33.69 12.85 13.62
N THR A 111 33.77 13.20 14.90
CA THR A 111 34.67 12.54 15.85
C THR A 111 34.22 11.09 16.09
N PRO A 112 35.05 10.25 16.73
CA PRO A 112 34.64 8.91 17.13
C PRO A 112 33.34 8.85 17.94
N ILE A 113 33.01 9.91 18.70
CA ILE A 113 31.76 10.02 19.47
C ILE A 113 30.56 10.15 18.52
N GLY A 114 30.59 11.13 17.61
CA GLY A 114 29.54 11.33 16.60
C GLY A 114 29.34 10.12 15.67
N LEU A 115 30.43 9.45 15.29
CA LEU A 115 30.37 8.22 14.49
C LEU A 115 29.74 7.07 15.26
N HIS A 116 30.07 6.90 16.55
CA HIS A 116 29.46 5.91 17.42
C HIS A 116 27.95 6.20 17.63
N PHE A 117 27.59 7.47 17.86
CA PHE A 117 26.21 7.92 17.95
C PHE A 117 25.41 7.53 16.70
N LYS A 118 25.89 7.90 15.50
CA LYS A 118 25.21 7.58 14.23
C LYS A 118 25.11 6.09 13.97
N ARG A 119 26.16 5.34 14.30
CA ARG A 119 26.17 3.88 14.17
C ARG A 119 25.06 3.31 15.05
N ASP A 120 25.07 3.58 16.35
CA ASP A 120 24.17 2.93 17.31
C ASP A 120 22.88 3.72 17.61
N ILE A 121 22.54 4.71 16.78
CA ILE A 121 21.40 5.63 16.97
C ILE A 121 20.06 4.93 17.22
N ARG A 122 19.82 3.74 16.65
CA ARG A 122 18.61 2.94 16.92
C ARG A 122 18.56 2.48 18.38
N LYS A 123 19.68 1.97 18.90
CA LYS A 123 19.80 1.54 20.30
C LYS A 123 19.68 2.73 21.24
N ILE A 124 20.31 3.85 20.89
CA ILE A 124 20.25 5.08 21.69
C ILE A 124 18.80 5.60 21.72
N ASN A 125 18.10 5.69 20.59
CA ASN A 125 16.69 6.06 20.57
C ASN A 125 15.84 5.10 21.41
N HIS A 126 16.11 3.79 21.32
CA HIS A 126 15.41 2.78 22.12
C HIS A 126 15.57 3.03 23.62
N LEU A 127 16.79 3.36 24.09
CA LEU A 127 17.02 3.67 25.50
C LEU A 127 16.15 4.82 25.99
N PHE A 128 15.86 5.81 25.15
CA PHE A 128 15.08 6.99 25.52
C PHE A 128 13.60 6.93 25.13
N ALA A 129 13.16 5.91 24.39
CA ALA A 129 11.75 5.77 24.01
C ALA A 129 10.85 5.66 25.26
N LEU A 130 9.69 6.30 25.23
CA LEU A 130 8.70 6.26 26.32
C LEU A 130 7.73 5.09 26.15
N THR A 131 7.61 4.56 24.94
CA THR A 131 6.76 3.42 24.59
C THR A 131 7.59 2.25 24.08
N SER A 132 7.09 1.04 24.32
CA SER A 132 7.59 -0.16 23.67
C SER A 132 6.92 -0.35 22.32
N MET A 133 7.69 -0.75 21.31
CA MET A 133 7.13 -1.17 20.03
C MET A 133 6.81 -2.66 20.09
N GLY A 134 5.59 -3.02 19.67
CA GLY A 134 5.13 -4.41 19.59
C GLY A 134 4.57 -4.72 18.22
N VAL A 135 4.80 -5.95 17.79
CA VAL A 135 4.32 -6.47 16.50
C VAL A 135 4.14 -7.98 16.62
N HIS A 136 3.13 -8.55 15.98
CA HIS A 136 3.02 -10.01 15.90
C HIS A 136 4.00 -10.51 14.84
N LEU A 137 5.10 -11.10 15.31
CA LEU A 137 6.13 -11.70 14.47
C LEU A 137 5.73 -13.11 14.11
N VAL A 138 5.91 -13.46 12.84
CA VAL A 138 5.96 -14.85 12.42
C VAL A 138 7.37 -15.36 12.71
N GLU A 139 7.57 -15.96 13.89
CA GLU A 139 8.89 -16.34 14.43
C GLU A 139 9.70 -17.24 13.48
N SER A 140 9.03 -18.06 12.67
CA SER A 140 9.67 -18.95 11.69
C SER A 140 10.43 -18.21 10.58
N LEU A 141 10.12 -16.93 10.33
CA LEU A 141 10.77 -16.09 9.32
C LEU A 141 11.71 -15.04 9.93
N ALA A 142 11.52 -14.69 11.20
CA ALA A 142 12.22 -13.59 11.87
C ALA A 142 13.50 -14.01 12.62
N ASN A 143 13.97 -15.24 12.45
CA ASN A 143 15.08 -15.79 13.24
C ASN A 143 16.49 -15.57 12.63
N ALA A 144 16.62 -14.93 11.45
CA ALA A 144 17.89 -14.67 10.78
C ALA A 144 18.80 -15.91 10.55
N GLN A 145 18.28 -17.12 10.76
CA GLN A 145 19.08 -18.35 10.74
C GLN A 145 19.28 -18.91 9.32
N HIS A 146 18.39 -18.60 8.37
CA HIS A 146 18.47 -19.11 6.99
C HIS A 146 17.98 -18.08 5.96
N GLY A 147 18.80 -17.78 4.94
CA GLY A 147 18.45 -16.89 3.82
C GLY A 147 18.50 -15.39 4.14
N VAL A 148 17.88 -14.57 3.27
CA VAL A 148 17.76 -13.11 3.50
C VAL A 148 16.82 -12.85 4.67
N TYR A 149 17.28 -12.09 5.67
CA TYR A 149 16.48 -11.73 6.84
C TYR A 149 15.15 -11.11 6.43
N THR A 150 14.05 -11.81 6.71
CA THR A 150 12.71 -11.42 6.30
C THR A 150 11.86 -11.13 7.53
N PHE A 151 11.70 -9.84 7.84
CA PHE A 151 10.79 -9.39 8.89
C PHE A 151 9.35 -9.42 8.38
N ARG A 152 8.57 -10.41 8.79
CA ARG A 152 7.13 -10.51 8.47
C ARG A 152 6.30 -10.22 9.73
N ALA A 153 5.70 -9.04 9.73
CA ALA A 153 4.72 -8.60 10.72
C ALA A 153 3.29 -8.93 10.25
N GLN A 154 2.47 -9.46 11.15
CA GLN A 154 1.03 -9.66 10.90
C GLN A 154 0.21 -8.70 11.76
N GLY A 155 -0.80 -8.06 11.16
CA GLY A 155 -1.61 -7.04 11.83
C GLY A 155 -0.98 -5.65 11.84
N SER A 156 -1.41 -4.79 12.76
CA SER A 156 -0.85 -3.44 12.93
C SER A 156 0.36 -3.46 13.84
N ILE A 157 1.36 -2.61 13.57
CA ILE A 157 2.36 -2.25 14.58
C ILE A 157 1.62 -1.47 15.67
N TYR A 158 1.89 -1.80 16.94
CA TYR A 158 1.31 -1.12 18.07
C TYR A 158 2.40 -0.68 19.03
N HIS A 159 2.23 0.52 19.59
CA HIS A 159 3.06 0.98 20.69
C HIS A 159 2.35 0.65 21.99
N LYS A 160 3.07 0.08 22.96
CA LYS A 160 2.56 -0.21 24.29
C LYS A 160 3.26 0.67 25.31
N LYS A 161 2.55 0.99 26.37
CA LYS A 161 3.12 1.65 27.55
C LYS A 161 2.78 0.85 28.81
N GLY A 162 3.74 0.77 29.72
CA GLY A 162 3.57 0.15 31.04
C GLY A 162 3.01 1.10 32.08
N GLY A 163 2.95 0.63 33.33
CA GLY A 163 2.71 1.47 34.50
C GLY A 163 3.90 2.38 34.81
N LEU A 164 3.69 3.34 35.72
CA LEU A 164 4.72 4.33 36.11
C LEU A 164 5.93 3.71 36.81
N LEU A 165 5.72 2.60 37.53
CA LEU A 165 6.76 1.88 38.26
C LEU A 165 6.84 0.42 37.79
N PRO A 166 7.99 -0.26 37.99
CA PRO A 166 8.12 -1.69 37.77
C PRO A 166 7.09 -2.48 38.61
N SER A 167 6.52 -3.55 38.04
CA SER A 167 5.48 -4.35 38.70
C SER A 167 5.99 -5.12 39.94
N THR A 168 7.28 -5.42 39.97
CA THR A 168 7.97 -6.06 41.09
C THR A 168 9.31 -5.36 41.30
N SER A 169 9.80 -5.36 42.55
CA SER A 169 11.10 -4.78 42.92
C SER A 169 12.31 -5.43 42.22
N GLU A 170 12.13 -6.64 41.67
CA GLU A 170 13.16 -7.38 40.92
C GLU A 170 13.10 -7.12 39.40
N SER A 171 12.03 -6.48 38.90
CA SER A 171 11.91 -6.20 37.47
C SER A 171 12.75 -4.99 37.08
N GLN A 172 13.57 -5.16 36.04
CA GLN A 172 14.31 -4.05 35.41
C GLN A 172 13.33 -2.98 34.89
N PRO A 173 13.59 -1.69 35.17
CA PRO A 173 12.77 -0.59 34.67
C PRO A 173 12.91 -0.44 33.15
N ARG A 174 11.80 -0.18 32.43
CA ARG A 174 11.83 0.00 30.97
C ARG A 174 11.03 1.21 30.49
N PHE A 175 11.46 1.78 29.37
CA PHE A 175 10.78 2.88 28.68
C PHE A 175 10.46 4.07 29.60
N LEU A 176 9.18 4.46 29.74
CA LEU A 176 8.77 5.57 30.61
C LEU A 176 9.22 5.41 32.07
N GLN A 177 9.39 4.18 32.56
CA GLN A 177 9.81 3.91 33.94
C GLN A 177 11.23 4.41 34.21
N LEU A 178 12.10 4.43 33.19
CA LEU A 178 13.49 4.92 33.29
C LEU A 178 13.58 6.43 33.57
N TYR A 179 12.47 7.16 33.50
CA TYR A 179 12.42 8.58 33.83
C TYR A 179 11.97 8.85 35.28
N ILE A 180 11.47 7.81 35.97
CA ILE A 180 10.81 7.90 37.29
C ILE A 180 11.50 7.01 38.32
N TYR A 181 11.80 5.77 37.96
CA TYR A 181 12.41 4.79 38.85
C TYR A 181 13.91 5.02 39.00
N ASP A 182 14.38 5.11 40.25
CA ASP A 182 15.79 5.26 40.62
C ASP A 182 16.55 6.24 39.71
N THR A 183 16.17 7.52 39.81
CA THR A 183 16.73 8.58 38.99
C THR A 183 18.22 8.83 39.25
N GLU A 184 18.75 8.37 40.39
CA GLU A 184 20.18 8.46 40.72
C GLU A 184 21.01 7.52 39.84
N HIS A 185 20.53 6.28 39.62
CA HIS A 185 21.22 5.27 38.80
C HIS A 185 20.62 5.15 37.39
N GLU A 186 19.89 6.16 36.89
CA GLU A 186 19.20 6.10 35.60
C GLU A 186 20.12 5.72 34.43
N VAL A 187 21.33 6.29 34.37
CA VAL A 187 22.28 6.02 33.28
C VAL A 187 22.74 4.56 33.32
N GLU A 188 22.99 4.03 34.51
CA GLU A 188 23.35 2.63 34.71
C GLU A 188 22.20 1.71 34.32
N ASN A 189 20.98 2.04 34.74
CA ASN A 189 19.75 1.32 34.39
C ASN A 189 19.52 1.31 32.86
N ARG A 190 19.76 2.43 32.16
CA ARG A 190 19.69 2.50 30.69
C ARG A 190 20.78 1.66 30.03
N LEU A 191 22.00 1.66 30.56
CA LEU A 191 23.12 0.90 30.00
C LEU A 191 23.04 -0.61 30.29
N ALA A 192 22.29 -1.03 31.32
CA ALA A 192 22.10 -2.43 31.67
C ALA A 192 21.50 -3.25 30.51
N GLU A 193 20.63 -2.66 29.69
CA GLU A 193 20.07 -3.32 28.50
C GLU A 193 21.07 -3.39 27.32
N ASN A 194 22.09 -2.51 27.29
CA ASN A 194 23.02 -2.40 26.17
C ASN A 194 24.42 -1.93 26.62
N SER A 195 25.22 -2.88 27.13
CA SER A 195 26.61 -2.63 27.59
C SER A 195 27.58 -2.14 26.50
N THR A 196 27.21 -2.25 25.22
CA THR A 196 28.01 -1.77 24.08
C THR A 196 27.95 -0.25 23.87
N LEU A 197 27.01 0.45 24.52
CA LEU A 197 26.84 1.89 24.36
C LEU A 197 27.79 2.65 25.28
N ARG A 198 28.33 3.76 24.79
CA ARG A 198 29.19 4.62 25.60
C ARG A 198 28.33 5.49 26.52
N GLN A 199 28.74 5.55 27.79
CA GLN A 199 28.08 6.33 28.84
C GLN A 199 28.02 7.83 28.50
N ASP A 200 29.10 8.41 27.98
CA ASP A 200 29.18 9.84 27.61
C ASP A 200 28.12 10.26 26.57
N ILE A 201 27.78 9.39 25.62
CA ILE A 201 26.73 9.64 24.63
C ILE A 201 25.35 9.59 25.29
N VAL A 202 25.12 8.62 26.19
CA VAL A 202 23.84 8.47 26.90
C VAL A 202 23.60 9.68 27.81
N GLU A 203 24.61 10.10 28.57
CA GLU A 203 24.54 11.29 29.42
C GLU A 203 24.24 12.56 28.62
N ARG A 204 24.90 12.74 27.47
CA ARG A 204 24.69 13.90 26.61
C ARG A 204 23.27 13.94 26.02
N VAL A 205 22.76 12.79 25.56
CA VAL A 205 21.38 12.70 25.05
C VAL A 205 20.36 12.93 26.17
N LYS A 206 20.59 12.37 27.36
CA LYS A 206 19.77 12.61 28.54
C LYS A 206 19.69 14.11 28.86
N ALA A 207 20.83 14.79 28.94
CA ALA A 207 20.88 16.22 29.22
C ALA A 207 20.11 17.06 28.19
N ILE A 208 20.24 16.73 26.90
CA ILE A 208 19.47 17.38 25.82
C ILE A 208 17.97 17.22 26.05
N LEU A 209 17.50 15.99 26.29
CA LEU A 209 16.07 15.71 26.45
C LEU A 209 15.50 16.30 27.75
N ASP A 210 16.26 16.29 28.84
CA ASP A 210 15.87 16.91 30.11
C ASP A 210 15.74 18.44 30.01
N GLN A 211 16.37 19.08 29.01
CA GLN A 211 16.28 20.53 28.80
C GLN A 211 15.11 20.94 27.90
N CYS A 212 14.76 20.11 26.91
CA CYS A 212 13.87 20.53 25.82
C CYS A 212 12.58 19.70 25.67
N ASN A 213 12.51 18.50 26.22
CA ASN A 213 11.39 17.60 25.97
C ASN A 213 10.27 17.77 27.01
N PRO A 214 9.06 18.23 26.62
CA PRO A 214 7.98 18.50 27.55
C PRO A 214 7.41 17.23 28.20
N PHE A 215 7.47 16.06 27.55
CA PHE A 215 7.07 14.79 28.18
C PHE A 215 8.05 14.42 29.29
N VAL A 216 9.35 14.58 29.04
CA VAL A 216 10.39 14.34 30.03
C VAL A 216 10.22 15.27 31.22
N HIS A 217 9.98 16.56 31.02
CA HIS A 217 9.75 17.50 32.13
C HIS A 217 8.59 17.09 33.05
N ASN A 218 7.48 16.60 32.49
CA ASN A 218 6.37 16.09 33.30
C ASN A 218 6.76 14.82 34.07
N LEU A 219 7.47 13.90 33.44
CA LEU A 219 7.95 12.68 34.11
C LEU A 219 8.95 13.00 35.23
N ARG A 220 9.84 13.99 35.04
CA ARG A 220 10.75 14.47 36.09
C ARG A 220 10.00 15.12 37.25
N SER A 221 8.97 15.92 36.94
CA SER A 221 8.11 16.54 37.96
C SER A 221 7.35 15.47 38.78
N LEU A 222 6.95 14.39 38.11
CA LEU A 222 6.28 13.24 38.72
C LEU A 222 7.23 12.43 39.60
N ALA A 223 8.47 12.23 39.16
CA ALA A 223 9.50 11.52 39.93
C ALA A 223 9.86 12.21 41.26
N GLN A 224 9.61 13.52 41.36
CA GLN A 224 9.85 14.30 42.58
C GLN A 224 8.71 14.22 43.62
N GLN A 225 7.57 13.58 43.28
CA GLN A 225 6.45 13.44 44.21
C GLN A 225 6.74 12.36 45.26
N GLU A 226 6.42 12.61 46.53
CA GLU A 226 6.65 11.64 47.62
C GLU A 226 5.81 10.35 47.45
N ASN A 227 4.60 10.47 46.88
CA ASN A 227 3.67 9.35 46.69
C ASN A 227 3.39 9.06 45.20
N VAL A 228 4.45 8.77 44.42
CA VAL A 228 4.33 8.41 42.99
C VAL A 228 3.36 7.25 42.76
N GLN A 229 3.23 6.34 43.73
CA GLN A 229 2.33 5.19 43.66
C GLN A 229 0.85 5.57 43.54
N ASP A 230 0.47 6.72 44.11
CA ASP A 230 -0.90 7.24 44.10
C ASP A 230 -1.13 8.27 42.99
N CYS A 231 -0.12 8.49 42.15
CA CYS A 231 -0.19 9.43 41.05
C CYS A 231 -0.62 8.76 39.74
N ALA A 232 -1.24 9.54 38.87
CA ALA A 232 -1.46 9.17 37.48
C ALA A 232 -0.95 10.27 36.54
N LEU A 233 -0.35 9.87 35.43
CA LEU A 233 0.05 10.76 34.36
C LEU A 233 -0.99 10.70 33.23
N ARG A 234 -1.70 11.81 33.00
CA ARG A 234 -2.56 11.98 31.84
C ARG A 234 -1.71 12.51 30.69
N ILE A 235 -1.56 11.74 29.62
CA ILE A 235 -0.98 12.20 28.36
C ILE A 235 -2.12 12.72 27.48
N ASN A 236 -2.04 13.99 27.09
CA ASN A 236 -3.09 14.67 26.37
C ASN A 236 -2.94 14.50 24.86
N GLU A 237 -4.04 14.24 24.17
CA GLU A 237 -4.13 14.43 22.73
C GLU A 237 -4.14 15.93 22.37
N GLN A 238 -3.65 16.25 21.18
CA GLN A 238 -3.65 17.62 20.68
C GLN A 238 -5.08 18.20 20.58
N PRO A 239 -5.34 19.39 21.12
CA PRO A 239 -6.61 20.09 20.96
C PRO A 239 -6.94 20.36 19.49
N SER A 240 -8.20 20.15 19.10
CA SER A 240 -8.67 20.27 17.70
C SER A 240 -8.64 21.70 17.15
N ASP A 241 -8.59 22.69 18.03
CA ASP A 241 -8.68 24.12 17.76
C ASP A 241 -7.32 24.81 17.60
N ARG A 242 -6.22 24.10 17.89
CA ARG A 242 -4.87 24.66 17.81
C ARG A 242 -4.13 24.18 16.56
N PRO A 243 -3.53 25.09 15.78
CA PRO A 243 -2.66 24.69 14.68
C PRO A 243 -1.53 23.79 15.20
N GLN A 244 -1.15 22.79 14.40
CA GLN A 244 -0.24 21.68 14.74
C GLN A 244 1.22 22.12 15.05
N TYR A 245 1.45 23.40 15.26
CA TYR A 245 2.66 24.10 14.81
C TYR A 245 3.36 24.90 15.91
N CYS A 246 2.77 24.96 17.10
CA CYS A 246 3.44 25.47 18.28
C CYS A 246 4.21 24.34 18.98
N LEU A 247 5.40 24.67 19.50
CA LEU A 247 6.10 23.76 20.39
C LEU A 247 5.22 23.46 21.62
N PRO A 248 5.02 22.18 21.98
CA PRO A 248 4.22 21.86 23.13
C PRO A 248 4.87 22.34 24.43
N THR A 249 4.08 22.86 25.35
CA THR A 249 4.52 23.05 26.75
C THR A 249 4.31 21.78 27.56
N ALA A 250 5.02 21.64 28.68
CA ALA A 250 4.85 20.50 29.59
C ALA A 250 3.38 20.30 29.99
N SER A 251 2.70 21.35 30.45
CA SER A 251 1.27 21.31 30.81
C SER A 251 0.31 20.97 29.66
N GLN A 252 0.74 21.15 28.41
CA GLN A 252 -0.09 20.81 27.24
C GLN A 252 -0.04 19.32 26.94
N VAL A 253 1.14 18.71 27.03
CA VAL A 253 1.33 17.31 26.61
C VAL A 253 0.95 16.31 27.68
N ALA A 254 1.08 16.70 28.95
CA ALA A 254 0.66 15.85 30.05
C ALA A 254 0.27 16.66 31.29
N ALA A 255 -0.56 16.06 32.12
CA ALA A 255 -0.91 16.55 33.45
C ALA A 255 -0.74 15.44 34.49
N MET A 256 -0.26 15.81 35.66
CA MET A 256 -0.19 14.91 36.81
C MET A 256 -1.50 14.99 37.59
N ILE A 257 -2.04 13.84 37.97
CA ILE A 257 -3.24 13.72 38.80
C ILE A 257 -2.81 13.06 40.11
N VAL A 258 -3.09 13.72 41.23
CA VAL A 258 -2.75 13.26 42.58
C VAL A 258 -4.05 13.00 43.34
N GLY A 259 -4.22 11.80 43.92
CA GLY A 259 -5.25 11.57 44.93
C GLY A 259 -6.70 11.43 44.45
N GLY A 260 -6.95 10.59 43.43
CA GLY A 260 -8.32 10.10 43.15
C GLY A 260 -9.34 11.13 42.65
N GLU A 261 -8.92 12.34 42.26
CA GLU A 261 -9.79 13.30 41.59
C GLU A 261 -10.48 12.69 40.36
N GLU A 262 -11.75 13.02 40.17
CA GLU A 262 -12.62 12.40 39.16
C GLU A 262 -12.00 12.45 37.76
N VAL A 263 -11.93 11.27 37.13
CA VAL A 263 -11.59 11.02 35.72
C VAL A 263 -12.67 11.60 34.76
N ALA A 264 -13.58 12.44 35.26
CA ALA A 264 -14.81 12.88 34.60
C ALA A 264 -14.60 13.69 33.30
N ASN A 265 -13.38 14.17 33.03
CA ASN A 265 -13.05 15.00 31.86
C ASN A 265 -11.89 14.45 31.01
N LEU A 266 -11.67 13.13 30.98
CA LEU A 266 -10.74 12.55 30.01
C LEU A 266 -11.30 12.63 28.60
N ASN A 267 -10.52 13.22 27.68
CA ASN A 267 -10.79 13.05 26.26
C ASN A 267 -10.66 11.54 25.96
N PRO A 268 -11.56 10.92 25.18
CA PRO A 268 -11.47 9.51 24.81
C PRO A 268 -10.13 9.10 24.17
N ARG A 269 -9.36 10.07 23.66
CA ARG A 269 -8.05 9.88 23.05
C ARG A 269 -6.89 10.23 23.96
N ASP A 270 -7.13 10.69 25.19
CA ASP A 270 -6.07 10.85 26.19
C ASP A 270 -5.71 9.49 26.76
N ILE A 271 -4.49 9.37 27.26
CA ILE A 271 -4.01 8.14 27.88
C ILE A 271 -3.65 8.41 29.34
N LEU A 272 -4.30 7.67 30.25
CA LEU A 272 -3.98 7.70 31.68
C LEU A 272 -2.94 6.61 32.01
N VAL A 273 -1.78 6.99 32.54
CA VAL A 273 -0.72 6.09 33.03
C VAL A 273 -0.79 6.06 34.56
N GLN A 274 -1.03 4.89 35.14
CA GLN A 274 -1.13 4.70 36.59
C GLN A 274 -0.01 3.78 37.09
N SER A 275 0.33 3.89 38.37
CA SER A 275 1.47 3.19 38.96
C SER A 275 1.33 1.65 38.98
N THR A 276 0.15 1.11 39.30
CA THR A 276 0.04 -0.29 39.77
C THR A 276 -0.79 -1.23 38.89
N SER A 277 -1.31 -0.78 37.74
CA SER A 277 -2.23 -1.62 36.95
C SER A 277 -1.58 -2.88 36.35
N GLY A 278 -0.26 -2.90 36.16
CA GLY A 278 0.48 -4.01 35.52
C GLY A 278 0.10 -4.30 34.06
N GLN A 279 -0.96 -3.66 33.54
CA GLN A 279 -1.47 -3.87 32.19
C GLN A 279 -0.79 -2.96 31.17
N LEU A 280 -0.29 -3.58 30.11
CA LEU A 280 0.23 -2.85 28.95
C LEU A 280 -0.93 -2.26 28.15
N MET A 281 -0.97 -0.94 28.06
CA MET A 281 -1.98 -0.23 27.27
C MET A 281 -1.44 0.13 25.90
N THR A 282 -2.28 0.01 24.87
CA THR A 282 -1.93 0.34 23.49
C THR A 282 -2.08 1.85 23.24
N VAL A 283 -1.02 2.46 22.71
CA VAL A 283 -1.00 3.80 22.15
C VAL A 283 -1.50 3.71 20.71
N LEU A 284 -2.59 4.41 20.41
CA LEU A 284 -3.21 4.37 19.08
C LEU A 284 -2.31 5.04 18.03
N ASP A 285 -2.17 4.39 16.87
CA ASP A 285 -1.44 4.91 15.69
C ASP A 285 -2.05 6.20 15.14
N THR A 286 -3.32 6.46 15.44
CA THR A 286 -4.02 7.70 15.07
C THR A 286 -3.70 8.87 15.99
N ALA A 287 -3.06 8.64 17.14
CA ALA A 287 -2.81 9.68 18.13
C ALA A 287 -1.59 10.52 17.77
N GLY A 288 -1.62 11.83 18.00
CA GLY A 288 -0.51 12.69 17.60
C GLY A 288 0.75 12.46 18.47
N TYR A 289 0.59 12.05 19.73
CA TYR A 289 1.74 11.73 20.61
C TYR A 289 2.38 10.37 20.26
N TYR A 290 1.83 9.59 19.32
CA TYR A 290 2.36 8.27 18.95
C TYR A 290 3.84 8.32 18.51
N ASP A 291 4.16 9.26 17.61
CA ASP A 291 5.50 9.40 17.05
C ASP A 291 6.53 9.93 18.08
N PRO A 292 6.28 11.04 18.82
CA PRO A 292 7.26 11.58 19.76
C PRO A 292 7.52 10.68 20.97
N LEU A 293 6.57 9.84 21.37
CA LEU A 293 6.81 8.85 22.44
C LEU A 293 7.76 7.73 21.99
N GLN A 294 7.74 7.36 20.71
CA GLN A 294 8.59 6.29 20.16
C GLN A 294 9.94 6.78 19.64
N TYR A 295 9.99 7.99 19.08
CA TYR A 295 11.18 8.56 18.44
C TYR A 295 11.64 9.88 19.06
N PRO A 296 12.06 9.92 20.35
CA PRO A 296 12.53 11.14 21.00
C PRO A 296 13.70 11.82 20.29
N LEU A 297 14.56 11.06 19.60
CA LEU A 297 15.69 11.64 18.84
C LEU A 297 15.29 12.27 17.50
N LEU A 298 14.07 11.99 17.03
CA LEU A 298 13.49 12.61 15.82
C LEU A 298 12.53 13.75 16.19
N PHE A 299 11.92 13.69 17.37
CA PHE A 299 10.99 14.68 17.91
C PHE A 299 11.45 15.17 19.31
N PRO A 300 12.62 15.84 19.41
CA PRO A 300 13.23 16.19 20.70
C PRO A 300 12.35 17.10 21.57
N TYR A 301 11.58 18.00 20.95
CA TYR A 301 10.62 18.86 21.64
C TYR A 301 9.25 18.23 21.86
N GLY A 302 9.08 16.93 21.58
CA GLY A 302 7.78 16.26 21.72
C GLY A 302 6.72 16.74 20.72
N SER A 303 7.11 17.32 19.58
CA SER A 303 6.17 17.78 18.55
C SER A 303 5.27 16.62 18.09
N TYR A 304 3.96 16.85 18.10
CA TYR A 304 2.97 15.85 17.70
C TYR A 304 3.17 15.42 16.24
N GLY A 305 3.13 14.11 16.02
CA GLY A 305 3.06 13.48 14.71
C GLY A 305 1.69 13.62 14.06
N TRP A 306 1.45 12.87 12.98
CA TRP A 306 0.13 12.88 12.33
C TRP A 306 -0.94 12.31 13.26
N SER A 307 -2.10 12.98 13.31
CA SER A 307 -3.31 12.47 13.94
C SER A 307 -4.51 12.52 13.00
N ILE A 308 -5.57 11.77 13.32
CA ILE A 308 -6.83 11.81 12.54
C ILE A 308 -7.46 13.22 12.48
N ASN A 309 -7.12 14.08 13.46
CA ASN A 309 -7.57 15.46 13.55
C ASN A 309 -6.55 16.47 13.00
N SER A 310 -5.47 16.02 12.34
CA SER A 310 -4.49 16.92 11.73
C SER A 310 -5.14 17.77 10.64
N LEU A 311 -5.02 19.10 10.76
CA LEU A 311 -5.58 20.09 9.83
C LEU A 311 -4.48 20.95 9.20
N ASP A 312 -4.67 21.34 7.95
CA ASP A 312 -3.82 22.33 7.27
C ASP A 312 -4.16 23.76 7.73
N ASN A 313 -3.40 24.75 7.25
CA ASN A 313 -3.62 26.16 7.58
C ASN A 313 -5.01 26.69 7.18
N ASN A 314 -5.75 25.96 6.33
CA ASN A 314 -7.09 26.29 5.89
C ASN A 314 -8.18 25.48 6.62
N GLY A 315 -7.82 24.74 7.67
CA GLY A 315 -8.74 23.89 8.43
C GLY A 315 -9.14 22.60 7.71
N ARG A 316 -8.43 22.19 6.65
CA ARG A 316 -8.72 20.95 5.91
C ARG A 316 -7.96 19.79 6.51
N THR A 317 -8.61 18.64 6.64
CA THR A 317 -7.97 17.41 7.13
C THR A 317 -6.78 17.02 6.26
N ILE A 318 -5.64 16.79 6.92
CA ILE A 318 -4.40 16.35 6.28
C ILE A 318 -4.41 14.81 6.24
N PRO A 319 -4.32 14.19 5.06
CA PRO A 319 -4.15 12.74 4.98
C PRO A 319 -2.81 12.29 5.58
N CYS A 320 -2.81 11.16 6.29
CA CYS A 320 -1.61 10.56 6.90
C CYS A 320 -0.42 10.49 5.95
N ARG A 321 -0.64 10.00 4.72
CA ARG A 321 0.40 9.96 3.67
C ARG A 321 0.97 11.34 3.34
N ALA A 322 0.12 12.36 3.25
CA ALA A 322 0.54 13.70 2.88
C ALA A 322 1.40 14.33 3.99
N PHE A 323 1.02 14.13 5.25
CA PHE A 323 1.80 14.59 6.40
C PHE A 323 3.22 14.03 6.39
N TYR A 324 3.38 12.71 6.33
CA TYR A 324 4.72 12.11 6.36
C TYR A 324 5.53 12.38 5.10
N ALA A 325 4.89 12.44 3.92
CA ALA A 325 5.55 12.88 2.70
C ALA A 325 6.12 14.30 2.84
N TYR A 326 5.41 15.20 3.53
CA TYR A 326 5.91 16.55 3.82
C TYR A 326 7.08 16.54 4.81
N ILE A 327 7.02 15.72 5.87
CA ILE A 327 8.07 15.64 6.89
C ILE A 327 9.40 15.11 6.32
N ILE A 328 9.35 14.16 5.38
CA ILE A 328 10.54 13.56 4.77
C ILE A 328 10.95 14.19 3.44
N GLN A 329 10.25 15.23 2.99
CA GLN A 329 10.60 15.94 1.76
C GLN A 329 11.97 16.63 1.93
N VAL A 330 12.88 16.38 1.00
CA VAL A 330 14.14 17.12 0.92
C VAL A 330 13.85 18.56 0.47
N ARG A 331 14.31 19.56 1.23
CA ARG A 331 14.17 20.98 0.91
C ARG A 331 15.52 21.68 0.93
N GLN A 332 15.72 22.61 0.00
CA GLN A 332 16.89 23.47 0.01
C GLN A 332 16.87 24.34 1.28
N CYS A 333 18.04 24.50 1.91
CA CYS A 333 18.26 25.35 3.10
C CYS A 333 17.55 24.91 4.41
N VAL A 334 16.97 23.69 4.49
CA VAL A 334 16.39 23.16 5.73
C VAL A 334 17.14 21.90 6.17
N ILE A 335 17.80 21.96 7.33
CA ILE A 335 18.43 20.78 7.95
C ILE A 335 17.35 19.95 8.64
N SER A 336 17.08 18.74 8.13
CA SER A 336 16.16 17.79 8.74
C SER A 336 16.93 16.68 9.46
N ILE A 337 16.87 16.66 10.80
CA ILE A 337 17.48 15.58 11.58
C ILE A 337 16.85 14.22 11.27
N ILE A 338 15.58 14.20 10.84
CA ILE A 338 14.89 12.98 10.40
C ILE A 338 15.63 12.37 9.21
N LEU A 339 15.98 13.18 8.21
CA LEU A 339 16.73 12.71 7.05
C LEU A 339 18.20 12.37 7.39
N MET A 340 18.76 12.98 8.43
CA MET A 340 20.13 12.71 8.88
C MET A 340 20.25 11.47 9.78
N ALA A 341 19.13 10.91 10.24
CA ALA A 341 19.11 9.86 11.25
C ALA A 341 19.50 8.46 10.74
N GLY A 342 19.80 8.32 9.45
CA GLY A 342 20.40 7.11 8.86
C GLY A 342 19.64 5.83 9.21
N ARG A 343 20.24 4.96 10.04
CA ARG A 343 19.57 3.72 10.47
C ARG A 343 18.26 3.98 11.20
N LEU A 344 18.17 4.99 12.05
CA LEU A 344 16.92 5.33 12.73
C LEU A 344 15.87 5.85 11.74
N PHE A 345 16.28 6.60 10.71
CA PHE A 345 15.39 7.04 9.62
C PHE A 345 14.76 5.86 8.87
N GLN A 346 15.54 4.83 8.54
CA GLN A 346 15.01 3.62 7.90
C GLN A 346 13.94 2.94 8.77
N GLN A 347 14.17 2.85 10.08
CA GLN A 347 13.20 2.28 11.02
C GLN A 347 11.93 3.15 11.08
N PHE A 348 12.09 4.47 11.14
CA PHE A 348 10.99 5.42 11.14
C PHE A 348 10.15 5.32 9.87
N ILE A 349 10.75 5.29 8.68
CA ILE A 349 9.98 5.18 7.42
C ILE A 349 9.14 3.90 7.38
N VAL A 350 9.71 2.76 7.80
CA VAL A 350 8.98 1.48 7.81
C VAL A 350 7.77 1.57 8.73
N ASP A 351 7.93 2.12 9.94
CA ASP A 351 6.83 2.31 10.88
C ASP A 351 5.77 3.27 10.32
N MET A 352 6.18 4.41 9.75
CA MET A 352 5.25 5.37 9.14
C MET A 352 4.53 4.80 7.92
N PHE A 353 5.18 3.93 7.14
CA PHE A 353 4.54 3.24 6.02
C PHE A 353 3.44 2.29 6.52
N VAL A 354 3.72 1.50 7.56
CA VAL A 354 2.72 0.62 8.17
C VAL A 354 1.56 1.43 8.75
N LYS A 355 1.84 2.56 9.42
CA LYS A 355 0.82 3.51 9.87
C LYS A 355 -0.03 4.04 8.72
N ILE A 356 0.55 4.36 7.57
CA ILE A 356 -0.21 4.81 6.38
C ILE A 356 -1.12 3.70 5.84
N GLU A 357 -0.62 2.47 5.71
CA GLU A 357 -1.42 1.35 5.22
C GLU A 357 -2.55 0.98 6.19
N ALA A 358 -2.28 0.98 7.51
CA ALA A 358 -3.30 0.78 8.53
C ALA A 358 -4.42 1.83 8.43
N ASN A 359 -4.08 3.10 8.18
CA ASN A 359 -5.07 4.15 7.97
C ASN A 359 -5.90 3.97 6.69
N LYS A 360 -5.31 3.47 5.59
CA LYS A 360 -6.08 3.12 4.38
C LYS A 360 -7.06 1.98 4.64
N LEU A 361 -6.62 0.93 5.33
CA LEU A 361 -7.46 -0.21 5.68
C LEU A 361 -8.61 0.21 6.59
N ARG A 362 -8.32 1.03 7.62
CA ARG A 362 -9.34 1.60 8.51
C ARG A 362 -10.36 2.44 7.73
N TRP A 363 -9.91 3.27 6.80
CA TRP A 363 -10.83 4.02 5.93
C TRP A 363 -11.73 3.07 5.12
N ILE A 364 -11.19 1.99 4.53
CA ILE A 364 -11.98 1.00 3.81
C ILE A 364 -13.00 0.34 4.74
N GLN A 365 -12.59 -0.03 5.96
CA GLN A 365 -13.45 -0.65 6.97
C GLN A 365 -14.60 0.29 7.39
N ASP A 366 -14.31 1.56 7.64
CA ASP A 366 -15.30 2.54 8.10
C ASP A 366 -16.23 3.02 6.98
N ASN A 367 -15.77 2.93 5.73
CA ASN A 367 -16.51 3.37 4.54
C ASN A 367 -17.14 2.20 3.77
N GLN A 368 -17.27 1.02 4.40
CA GLN A 368 -17.89 -0.16 3.77
C GLN A 368 -19.27 0.15 3.18
N ASN A 369 -20.09 0.96 3.85
CA ASN A 369 -21.42 1.32 3.33
C ASN A 369 -21.36 2.09 2.00
N THR A 370 -20.33 2.89 1.78
CA THR A 370 -20.12 3.64 0.53
C THR A 370 -19.54 2.72 -0.55
N ILE A 371 -18.52 1.93 -0.19
CA ILE A 371 -17.82 1.02 -1.10
C ILE A 371 -18.76 -0.09 -1.59
N ARG A 372 -19.52 -0.69 -0.66
CA ARG A 372 -20.52 -1.70 -1.01
C ARG A 372 -21.68 -1.11 -1.79
N ALA A 373 -22.07 0.15 -1.55
CA ALA A 373 -23.12 0.79 -2.34
C ALA A 373 -22.76 0.90 -3.83
N GLU A 374 -21.49 1.09 -4.20
CA GLU A 374 -21.07 1.05 -5.61
C GLU A 374 -21.19 -0.37 -6.21
N LEU A 375 -20.83 -1.41 -5.45
CA LEU A 375 -21.01 -2.82 -5.86
C LEU A 375 -22.49 -3.19 -5.98
N TYR A 376 -23.30 -2.78 -5.02
CA TYR A 376 -24.76 -2.97 -5.02
C TYR A 376 -25.42 -2.18 -6.16
N GLN A 377 -24.89 -1.02 -6.54
CA GLN A 377 -25.39 -0.25 -7.67
C GLN A 377 -25.18 -1.01 -9.00
N GLY A 378 -24.01 -1.63 -9.20
CA GLY A 378 -23.77 -2.52 -10.35
C GLY A 378 -24.70 -3.74 -10.35
N LEU A 379 -24.90 -4.37 -9.19
CA LEU A 379 -25.83 -5.51 -9.05
C LEU A 379 -27.30 -5.10 -9.23
N GLN A 380 -27.68 -3.90 -8.79
CA GLN A 380 -29.04 -3.37 -8.93
C GLN A 380 -29.35 -2.97 -10.37
N ASP A 381 -28.37 -2.37 -11.07
CA ASP A 381 -28.47 -2.12 -12.51
C ASP A 381 -28.65 -3.46 -13.28
N CYS A 382 -27.94 -4.53 -12.88
CA CYS A 382 -28.15 -5.88 -13.43
C CYS A 382 -29.53 -6.48 -13.10
N LEU A 383 -30.08 -6.22 -11.90
CA LEU A 383 -31.44 -6.65 -11.53
C LEU A 383 -32.50 -5.93 -12.37
N ASP A 384 -32.32 -4.62 -12.59
CA ASP A 384 -33.24 -3.79 -13.38
C ASP A 384 -33.22 -4.19 -14.87
N VAL A 385 -32.12 -4.79 -15.35
CA VAL A 385 -31.95 -5.35 -16.70
C VAL A 385 -32.46 -6.80 -16.80
N GLY A 386 -32.85 -7.44 -15.68
CA GLY A 386 -33.40 -8.79 -15.66
C GLY A 386 -32.35 -9.90 -15.77
N GLU A 387 -31.09 -9.63 -15.42
CA GLU A 387 -30.05 -10.66 -15.39
C GLU A 387 -30.28 -11.68 -14.27
N LEU A 388 -29.99 -12.95 -14.55
CA LEU A 388 -30.54 -14.11 -13.82
C LEU A 388 -30.02 -14.35 -12.39
N ASN A 389 -28.97 -13.67 -11.91
CA ASN A 389 -28.29 -14.06 -10.65
C ASN A 389 -27.81 -12.96 -9.66
N PRO A 390 -28.10 -11.66 -9.78
CA PRO A 390 -27.65 -10.68 -8.79
C PRO A 390 -28.21 -10.96 -7.38
N ALA A 391 -29.43 -11.48 -7.28
CA ALA A 391 -30.07 -11.82 -6.01
C ALA A 391 -29.30 -12.90 -5.22
N PHE A 392 -28.65 -13.85 -5.89
CA PHE A 392 -27.79 -14.84 -5.25
C PHE A 392 -26.50 -14.18 -4.73
N LEU A 393 -25.83 -13.37 -5.57
CA LEU A 393 -24.61 -12.66 -5.18
C LEU A 393 -24.84 -11.70 -4.01
N LEU A 394 -26.01 -11.05 -3.96
CA LEU A 394 -26.44 -10.22 -2.83
C LEU A 394 -26.52 -11.04 -1.54
N ARG A 395 -27.18 -12.21 -1.56
CA ARG A 395 -27.30 -13.08 -0.38
C ARG A 395 -25.95 -13.64 0.07
N VAL A 396 -25.04 -13.94 -0.86
CA VAL A 396 -23.65 -14.32 -0.54
C VAL A 396 -22.94 -13.15 0.17
N GLY A 397 -23.01 -11.94 -0.39
CA GLY A 397 -22.38 -10.75 0.19
C GLY A 397 -22.93 -10.33 1.56
N ASP A 398 -24.22 -10.61 1.80
CA ASP A 398 -24.91 -10.37 3.06
C ASP A 398 -24.75 -11.52 4.07
N GLY A 399 -24.02 -12.59 3.72
CA GLY A 399 -23.77 -13.74 4.59
C GLY A 399 -25.02 -14.60 4.86
N CYS A 400 -26.02 -14.53 3.98
CA CYS A 400 -27.29 -15.24 4.11
C CYS A 400 -27.28 -16.64 3.48
N GLU A 401 -26.26 -16.98 2.67
CA GLU A 401 -26.14 -18.31 2.05
C GLU A 401 -25.53 -19.32 3.04
N PRO A 402 -26.10 -20.54 3.14
CA PRO A 402 -25.64 -21.55 4.07
C PRO A 402 -24.23 -22.06 3.69
N ILE A 403 -23.38 -22.15 4.71
CA ILE A 403 -22.02 -22.68 4.62
C ILE A 403 -22.07 -24.21 4.74
N VAL A 404 -21.44 -24.92 3.81
CA VAL A 404 -21.41 -26.39 3.74
C VAL A 404 -20.23 -26.98 4.53
N ASP A 405 -19.11 -26.26 4.58
CA ASP A 405 -17.88 -26.59 5.32
C ASP A 405 -17.15 -25.28 5.66
N GLU A 406 -16.22 -25.23 6.62
CA GLU A 406 -15.73 -24.03 7.35
C GLU A 406 -15.55 -22.72 6.55
N HIS A 407 -15.35 -22.78 5.22
CA HIS A 407 -15.34 -21.62 4.31
C HIS A 407 -15.99 -21.84 2.92
N MET A 408 -16.90 -22.80 2.74
CA MET A 408 -17.49 -23.15 1.43
C MET A 408 -19.00 -22.89 1.37
N ILE A 409 -19.46 -22.25 0.30
CA ILE A 409 -20.88 -22.10 -0.03
C ILE A 409 -21.28 -23.05 -1.16
N LYS A 410 -22.52 -23.54 -1.14
CA LYS A 410 -23.05 -24.33 -2.26
C LYS A 410 -23.52 -23.40 -3.37
N LEU A 411 -22.98 -23.54 -4.57
CA LEU A 411 -23.49 -22.82 -5.74
C LEU A 411 -24.83 -23.43 -6.21
N PRO A 412 -25.84 -22.60 -6.56
CA PRO A 412 -27.07 -23.07 -7.17
C PRO A 412 -26.81 -23.86 -8.45
N SER A 413 -27.54 -24.97 -8.64
CA SER A 413 -27.42 -25.79 -9.86
C SER A 413 -27.71 -25.01 -11.15
N SER A 414 -28.44 -23.89 -11.07
CA SER A 414 -28.75 -23.01 -12.20
C SER A 414 -27.55 -22.21 -12.73
N ILE A 415 -26.45 -22.11 -11.98
CA ILE A 415 -25.21 -21.42 -12.39
C ILE A 415 -24.03 -22.36 -12.60
N CYS A 416 -24.21 -23.66 -12.35
CA CYS A 416 -23.18 -24.67 -12.51
C CYS A 416 -23.35 -25.36 -13.87
N VAL A 417 -22.27 -25.42 -14.65
CA VAL A 417 -22.27 -26.04 -15.99
C VAL A 417 -21.81 -27.51 -15.96
N GLY A 418 -21.35 -28.01 -14.81
CA GLY A 418 -21.03 -29.43 -14.59
C GLY A 418 -19.97 -29.65 -13.50
N ASN A 419 -19.32 -30.83 -13.52
CA ASN A 419 -18.42 -31.30 -12.46
C ASN A 419 -16.92 -31.13 -12.78
N GLY A 420 -16.59 -30.35 -13.81
CA GLY A 420 -15.19 -30.04 -14.17
C GLY A 420 -14.48 -31.12 -15.00
N ASP A 421 -15.21 -32.08 -15.56
CA ASP A 421 -14.70 -33.00 -16.57
C ASP A 421 -14.56 -32.32 -17.95
N GLN A 422 -13.92 -33.00 -18.90
CA GLN A 422 -13.67 -32.45 -20.24
C GLN A 422 -14.96 -31.99 -20.94
N ILE A 423 -16.05 -32.77 -20.76
CA ILE A 423 -17.37 -32.49 -21.31
C ILE A 423 -17.96 -31.21 -20.69
N SER A 424 -17.80 -31.00 -19.38
CA SER A 424 -18.22 -29.75 -18.72
C SER A 424 -17.46 -28.54 -19.28
N ILE A 425 -16.17 -28.70 -19.60
CA ILE A 425 -15.35 -27.63 -20.19
C ILE A 425 -15.82 -27.31 -21.62
N ASP A 426 -16.11 -28.33 -22.43
CA ASP A 426 -16.70 -28.15 -23.78
C ASP A 426 -18.04 -27.42 -23.71
N ASN A 427 -18.92 -27.86 -22.79
CA ASN A 427 -20.20 -27.22 -22.57
C ASN A 427 -20.06 -25.74 -22.13
N LEU A 428 -19.10 -25.43 -21.25
CA LEU A 428 -18.81 -24.05 -20.84
C LEU A 428 -18.36 -23.20 -22.04
N ILE A 429 -17.45 -23.73 -22.86
CA ILE A 429 -16.97 -23.03 -24.07
C ILE A 429 -18.14 -22.76 -25.02
N HIS A 430 -18.98 -23.77 -25.32
CA HIS A 430 -20.12 -23.60 -26.22
C HIS A 430 -21.21 -22.67 -25.68
N GLN A 431 -21.41 -22.61 -24.36
CA GLN A 431 -22.36 -21.66 -23.76
C GLN A 431 -21.87 -20.21 -23.83
N ILE A 432 -20.59 -19.97 -23.59
CA ILE A 432 -20.02 -18.61 -23.64
C ILE A 432 -19.76 -18.18 -25.08
N PHE A 433 -19.33 -19.10 -25.94
CA PHE A 433 -19.01 -18.87 -27.33
C PHE A 433 -19.88 -19.73 -28.28
N PRO A 434 -21.19 -19.45 -28.38
CA PRO A 434 -22.08 -20.17 -29.30
C PRO A 434 -21.75 -19.86 -30.76
N ASN A 435 -21.72 -20.89 -31.61
CA ASN A 435 -21.42 -20.76 -33.05
C ASN A 435 -20.10 -20.01 -33.34
N LEU A 436 -19.06 -20.29 -32.56
CA LEU A 436 -17.76 -19.61 -32.66
C LEU A 436 -17.19 -19.56 -34.10
N THR A 437 -17.44 -20.59 -34.90
CA THR A 437 -17.01 -20.69 -36.31
C THR A 437 -17.71 -19.69 -37.24
N GLU A 438 -18.93 -19.25 -36.91
CA GLU A 438 -19.71 -18.28 -37.71
C GLU A 438 -19.38 -16.83 -37.35
N HIS A 439 -18.79 -16.59 -36.18
CA HIS A 439 -18.47 -15.26 -35.64
C HIS A 439 -16.98 -14.90 -35.73
N VAL A 440 -16.22 -15.54 -36.63
CA VAL A 440 -14.80 -15.20 -36.85
C VAL A 440 -14.69 -13.75 -37.35
N GLY A 441 -13.92 -12.93 -36.62
CA GLY A 441 -13.75 -11.52 -36.95
C GLY A 441 -14.89 -10.60 -36.50
N ASP A 442 -15.93 -11.11 -35.84
CA ASP A 442 -17.02 -10.30 -35.30
C ASP A 442 -16.58 -9.55 -34.03
N VAL A 443 -16.29 -8.27 -34.21
CA VAL A 443 -15.87 -7.33 -33.15
C VAL A 443 -16.85 -7.32 -31.98
N SER A 444 -18.15 -7.27 -32.25
CA SER A 444 -19.17 -7.14 -31.19
C SER A 444 -19.26 -8.43 -30.39
N TYR A 445 -19.21 -9.57 -31.05
CA TYR A 445 -19.22 -10.88 -30.43
C TYR A 445 -17.99 -11.11 -29.53
N MET A 446 -16.79 -10.79 -30.02
CA MET A 446 -15.53 -11.01 -29.28
C MET A 446 -15.34 -10.07 -28.08
N VAL A 447 -15.85 -8.84 -28.16
CA VAL A 447 -15.75 -7.88 -27.04
C VAL A 447 -16.54 -8.34 -25.83
N GLN A 448 -17.72 -8.91 -26.08
CA GLN A 448 -18.73 -9.11 -25.05
C GLN A 448 -18.62 -10.45 -24.31
N ARG A 449 -17.67 -11.31 -24.71
CA ARG A 449 -17.56 -12.69 -24.23
C ARG A 449 -16.17 -12.99 -23.66
N ALA A 450 -16.12 -13.73 -22.56
CA ALA A 450 -14.87 -14.13 -21.91
C ALA A 450 -15.07 -15.35 -20.99
N ILE A 451 -14.02 -16.15 -20.82
CA ILE A 451 -13.93 -17.12 -19.73
C ILE A 451 -12.91 -16.62 -18.70
N ILE A 452 -13.11 -16.90 -17.41
CA ILE A 452 -12.20 -16.54 -16.33
C ILE A 452 -11.76 -17.79 -15.57
N THR A 453 -10.46 -17.89 -15.28
CA THR A 453 -9.89 -18.93 -14.42
C THR A 453 -9.00 -18.35 -13.32
N PRO A 454 -8.78 -19.10 -12.22
CA PRO A 454 -7.90 -18.66 -11.13
C PRO A 454 -6.41 -18.73 -11.48
N THR A 455 -5.98 -19.64 -12.36
CA THR A 455 -4.57 -19.89 -12.69
C THR A 455 -4.26 -19.66 -14.16
N ASN A 456 -3.03 -19.22 -14.45
CA ASN A 456 -2.55 -18.93 -15.80
C ASN A 456 -2.42 -20.20 -16.65
N ASP A 457 -2.02 -21.33 -16.06
CA ASP A 457 -1.95 -22.61 -16.75
C ASP A 457 -3.32 -23.03 -17.33
N GLU A 458 -4.41 -22.73 -16.61
CA GLU A 458 -5.77 -22.98 -17.10
C GLU A 458 -6.19 -21.99 -18.20
N VAL A 459 -5.71 -20.74 -18.14
CA VAL A 459 -5.92 -19.75 -19.20
C VAL A 459 -5.30 -20.25 -20.50
N ASP A 460 -4.05 -20.69 -20.46
CA ASP A 460 -3.32 -21.19 -21.62
C ASP A 460 -4.00 -22.42 -22.22
N MET A 461 -4.37 -23.39 -21.37
CA MET A 461 -5.09 -24.59 -21.79
C MET A 461 -6.42 -24.28 -22.48
N LEU A 462 -7.22 -23.35 -21.93
CA LEU A 462 -8.51 -22.97 -22.51
C LEU A 462 -8.35 -22.15 -23.79
N ASN A 463 -7.42 -21.20 -23.82
CA ASN A 463 -7.13 -20.42 -25.01
C ASN A 463 -6.68 -21.32 -26.17
N GLU A 464 -5.81 -22.31 -25.92
CA GLU A 464 -5.40 -23.28 -26.95
C GLU A 464 -6.58 -24.13 -27.44
N LYS A 465 -7.46 -24.57 -26.53
CA LYS A 465 -8.64 -25.36 -26.88
C LYS A 465 -9.62 -24.58 -27.76
N ILE A 466 -9.93 -23.34 -27.37
CA ILE A 466 -10.83 -22.46 -28.12
C ILE A 466 -10.22 -22.09 -29.48
N LEU A 467 -8.91 -21.82 -29.52
CA LEU A 467 -8.21 -21.53 -30.78
C LEU A 467 -8.26 -22.72 -31.76
N LYS A 468 -8.20 -23.97 -31.28
CA LYS A 468 -8.32 -25.16 -32.14
C LYS A 468 -9.68 -25.26 -32.82
N GLU A 469 -10.76 -24.94 -32.11
CA GLU A 469 -12.13 -24.90 -32.65
C GLU A 469 -12.39 -23.67 -33.54
N PHE A 470 -11.62 -22.60 -33.35
CA PHE A 470 -11.73 -21.36 -34.12
C PHE A 470 -11.45 -21.61 -35.61
N ALA A 471 -12.34 -21.16 -36.50
CA ALA A 471 -12.15 -21.36 -37.94
C ALA A 471 -11.02 -20.48 -38.49
N GLY A 472 -10.31 -20.98 -39.50
CA GLY A 472 -9.22 -20.28 -40.17
C GLY A 472 -7.86 -20.99 -40.07
N GLU A 473 -6.92 -20.53 -40.89
CA GLU A 473 -5.55 -21.04 -40.93
C GLU A 473 -4.74 -20.52 -39.72
N GLU A 474 -4.07 -21.43 -39.02
CA GLU A 474 -3.20 -21.09 -37.89
C GLU A 474 -1.85 -20.57 -38.40
N LYS A 475 -1.45 -19.39 -37.94
CA LYS A 475 -0.14 -18.81 -38.18
C LYS A 475 0.67 -18.78 -36.88
N ASN A 476 1.88 -19.33 -36.96
CA ASN A 476 2.80 -19.41 -35.84
C ASN A 476 3.87 -18.33 -35.95
N PHE A 477 3.95 -17.49 -34.92
CA PHE A 477 4.99 -16.51 -34.74
C PHE A 477 6.03 -17.07 -33.77
N TYR A 478 7.23 -17.31 -34.27
CA TYR A 478 8.35 -17.79 -33.48
C TYR A 478 9.15 -16.60 -32.93
N SER A 479 9.49 -16.67 -31.65
CA SER A 479 10.40 -15.71 -31.05
C SER A 479 11.85 -15.98 -31.49
N PHE A 480 12.65 -14.92 -31.53
CA PHE A 480 14.09 -15.03 -31.67
C PHE A 480 14.73 -14.77 -30.32
N ASP A 481 15.36 -15.79 -29.77
CA ASP A 481 15.93 -15.77 -28.43
C ASP A 481 17.45 -15.77 -28.51
N SER A 482 18.09 -14.89 -27.73
CA SER A 482 19.55 -14.78 -27.70
C SER A 482 20.06 -14.34 -26.33
N VAL A 483 21.34 -14.66 -26.06
CA VAL A 483 22.07 -14.22 -24.87
C VAL A 483 23.27 -13.41 -25.36
N PRO A 484 23.25 -12.06 -25.26
CA PRO A 484 24.30 -11.22 -25.84
C PRO A 484 25.72 -11.49 -25.30
N GLU A 485 25.81 -11.97 -24.07
CA GLU A 485 27.08 -12.25 -23.39
C GLU A 485 27.62 -13.66 -23.71
N ASP A 486 26.81 -14.53 -24.30
CA ASP A 486 27.20 -15.90 -24.65
C ASP A 486 27.97 -15.95 -25.97
N ARG A 487 29.22 -15.49 -25.93
CA ARG A 487 30.11 -15.50 -27.10
C ARG A 487 30.56 -16.89 -27.53
N GLN A 488 30.33 -17.90 -26.70
CA GLN A 488 30.77 -19.27 -26.91
C GLN A 488 29.61 -20.21 -27.32
N ASN A 489 28.38 -19.68 -27.46
CA ASN A 489 27.16 -20.45 -27.71
C ASN A 489 27.00 -21.62 -26.72
N LEU A 490 27.28 -21.36 -25.44
CA LEU A 490 27.13 -22.31 -24.34
C LEU A 490 25.67 -22.71 -24.11
N TYR A 491 24.71 -21.86 -24.53
CA TYR A 491 23.29 -22.13 -24.41
C TYR A 491 22.68 -22.59 -25.75
N PRO A 492 22.23 -23.86 -25.86
CA PRO A 492 21.53 -24.33 -27.05
C PRO A 492 20.22 -23.56 -27.31
N GLN A 493 19.86 -23.39 -28.58
CA GLN A 493 18.65 -22.65 -28.95
C GLN A 493 17.38 -23.32 -28.42
N GLU A 494 17.34 -24.66 -28.39
CA GLU A 494 16.22 -25.44 -27.86
C GLU A 494 16.00 -25.17 -26.38
N PHE A 495 17.09 -24.98 -25.63
CA PHE A 495 17.03 -24.60 -24.23
C PHE A 495 16.45 -23.20 -24.08
N LEU A 496 16.95 -22.20 -24.83
CA LEU A 496 16.44 -20.83 -24.78
C LEU A 496 14.96 -20.74 -25.17
N ASN A 497 14.54 -21.47 -26.20
CA ASN A 497 13.16 -21.54 -26.67
C ASN A 497 12.22 -22.20 -25.64
N SER A 498 12.75 -23.08 -24.77
CA SER A 498 11.97 -23.73 -23.71
C SER A 498 11.67 -22.83 -22.51
N LEU A 499 12.36 -21.69 -22.39
CA LEU A 499 12.22 -20.80 -21.26
C LEU A 499 10.94 -19.94 -21.35
N SER A 500 10.11 -20.03 -20.32
CA SER A 500 8.91 -19.22 -20.12
C SER A 500 8.91 -18.64 -18.70
N PHE A 501 8.82 -17.31 -18.58
CA PHE A 501 8.87 -16.60 -17.30
C PHE A 501 7.78 -15.53 -17.24
N GLY A 502 7.36 -15.17 -16.03
CA GLY A 502 6.43 -14.07 -15.81
C GLY A 502 6.95 -12.76 -16.43
N GLY A 503 6.27 -12.27 -17.47
CA GLY A 503 6.60 -11.01 -18.16
C GLY A 503 7.31 -11.13 -19.51
N LEU A 504 7.66 -12.36 -19.96
CA LEU A 504 8.07 -12.66 -21.33
C LEU A 504 7.00 -13.55 -22.01
N PRO A 505 6.52 -13.19 -23.22
CA PRO A 505 5.61 -14.05 -23.99
C PRO A 505 6.25 -15.41 -24.32
N PRO A 506 5.42 -16.46 -24.56
CA PRO A 506 5.92 -17.77 -24.97
C PRO A 506 6.72 -17.70 -26.28
N HIS A 507 7.58 -18.69 -26.51
CA HIS A 507 8.39 -18.79 -27.74
C HIS A 507 7.52 -18.88 -29.00
N ILE A 508 6.37 -19.54 -28.91
CA ILE A 508 5.44 -19.72 -30.03
C ILE A 508 4.14 -19.00 -29.69
N LEU A 509 3.82 -17.99 -30.49
CA LEU A 509 2.51 -17.33 -30.47
C LEU A 509 1.70 -17.84 -31.66
N LYS A 510 0.67 -18.64 -31.39
CA LYS A 510 -0.24 -19.19 -32.41
C LYS A 510 -1.42 -18.24 -32.56
N LEU A 511 -1.78 -17.84 -33.77
CA LEU A 511 -2.91 -16.94 -34.03
C LEU A 511 -3.68 -17.34 -35.29
N LYS A 512 -4.97 -16.98 -35.34
CA LYS A 512 -5.81 -17.08 -36.55
C LYS A 512 -6.36 -15.70 -36.91
N PHE A 513 -6.77 -15.54 -38.17
CA PHE A 513 -7.50 -14.33 -38.58
C PHE A 513 -8.75 -14.17 -37.71
N GLY A 514 -8.99 -12.96 -37.19
CA GLY A 514 -10.13 -12.68 -36.31
C GLY A 514 -9.92 -13.07 -34.84
N SER A 515 -8.75 -13.60 -34.44
CA SER A 515 -8.48 -13.90 -33.04
C SER A 515 -8.44 -12.63 -32.17
N PRO A 516 -9.09 -12.62 -31.00
CA PRO A 516 -8.94 -11.56 -30.02
C PRO A 516 -7.58 -11.68 -29.31
N ILE A 517 -6.84 -10.57 -29.25
CA ILE A 517 -5.53 -10.48 -28.60
C ILE A 517 -5.49 -9.32 -27.61
N MET A 518 -4.51 -9.34 -26.69
CA MET A 518 -4.22 -8.25 -25.77
C MET A 518 -2.73 -7.92 -25.78
N LEU A 519 -2.41 -6.63 -25.75
CA LEU A 519 -1.04 -6.17 -25.62
C LEU A 519 -0.52 -6.38 -24.21
N LEU A 520 0.69 -6.93 -24.12
CA LEU A 520 1.38 -7.19 -22.85
C LEU A 520 2.28 -6.01 -22.41
N ARG A 521 2.51 -5.03 -23.29
CA ARG A 521 3.39 -3.87 -23.08
C ARG A 521 2.82 -2.62 -23.75
N ASN A 522 3.27 -1.46 -23.29
CA ASN A 522 2.99 -0.19 -23.94
C ASN A 522 3.82 -0.10 -25.23
N ILE A 523 3.18 0.18 -26.36
CA ILE A 523 3.83 0.45 -27.65
C ILE A 523 3.74 1.94 -27.95
N ASP A 524 2.51 2.45 -28.05
CA ASP A 524 2.22 3.87 -28.24
C ASP A 524 0.99 4.25 -27.44
N THR A 525 1.24 4.84 -26.28
CA THR A 525 0.17 5.27 -25.37
C THR A 525 -0.72 6.38 -25.93
N SER A 526 -0.20 7.18 -26.88
CA SER A 526 -0.94 8.29 -27.47
C SER A 526 -2.01 7.80 -28.46
N SER A 527 -1.69 6.73 -29.20
CA SER A 527 -2.61 6.05 -30.13
C SER A 527 -3.47 4.95 -29.47
N GLY A 528 -3.40 4.82 -28.14
CA GLY A 528 -4.18 3.82 -27.39
C GLY A 528 -3.59 2.42 -27.35
N LEU A 529 -2.34 2.20 -27.80
CA LEU A 529 -1.63 0.93 -27.73
C LEU A 529 -0.89 0.78 -26.39
N CYS A 530 -1.67 0.62 -25.33
CA CYS A 530 -1.18 0.42 -23.96
C CYS A 530 -1.21 -1.06 -23.56
N ASN A 531 -0.47 -1.41 -22.51
CA ASN A 531 -0.63 -2.71 -21.84
C ASN A 531 -2.09 -2.92 -21.42
N GLY A 532 -2.65 -4.09 -21.74
CA GLY A 532 -4.05 -4.43 -21.51
C GLY A 532 -5.01 -4.05 -22.64
N THR A 533 -4.53 -3.40 -23.70
CA THR A 533 -5.39 -3.02 -24.84
C THR A 533 -5.85 -4.28 -25.58
N ARG A 534 -7.17 -4.48 -25.65
CA ARG A 534 -7.79 -5.58 -26.40
C ARG A 534 -7.93 -5.19 -27.87
N LEU A 535 -7.53 -6.11 -28.75
CA LEU A 535 -7.57 -5.94 -30.20
C LEU A 535 -8.13 -7.21 -30.86
N ILE A 536 -8.54 -7.09 -32.12
CA ILE A 536 -8.87 -8.23 -32.97
C ILE A 536 -7.94 -8.26 -34.17
N CYS A 537 -7.37 -9.44 -34.45
CA CYS A 537 -6.45 -9.61 -35.57
C CYS A 537 -7.19 -9.47 -36.90
N SER A 538 -6.85 -8.44 -37.67
CA SER A 538 -7.36 -8.22 -39.02
C SER A 538 -6.45 -8.86 -40.06
N TRP A 539 -5.13 -8.89 -39.87
CA TRP A 539 -4.19 -9.55 -40.79
C TRP A 539 -2.92 -10.01 -40.10
N LEU A 540 -2.41 -11.18 -40.49
CA LEU A 540 -1.24 -11.82 -39.89
C LEU A 540 -0.09 -11.93 -40.91
N ARG A 541 0.82 -10.94 -40.93
CA ARG A 541 2.03 -10.98 -41.77
C ARG A 541 3.20 -11.58 -40.98
N ASP A 542 4.36 -11.74 -41.59
CA ASP A 542 5.46 -12.51 -40.97
C ASP A 542 6.08 -11.82 -39.74
N HIS A 543 6.07 -10.50 -39.71
CA HIS A 543 6.71 -9.70 -38.64
C HIS A 543 5.83 -8.57 -38.09
N VAL A 544 4.57 -8.50 -38.51
CA VAL A 544 3.62 -7.49 -38.05
C VAL A 544 2.21 -8.08 -38.04
N ILE A 545 1.45 -7.72 -37.01
CA ILE A 545 0.02 -8.00 -36.95
C ILE A 545 -0.72 -6.70 -37.21
N GLU A 546 -1.65 -6.73 -38.14
CA GLU A 546 -2.64 -5.67 -38.30
C GLU A 546 -3.85 -6.04 -37.45
N ALA A 547 -4.32 -5.10 -36.63
CA ALA A 547 -5.40 -5.34 -35.70
C ALA A 547 -6.27 -4.09 -35.52
N GLU A 548 -7.49 -4.28 -35.03
CA GLU A 548 -8.41 -3.20 -34.69
C GLU A 548 -8.61 -3.12 -33.17
N ILE A 549 -8.59 -1.91 -32.60
CA ILE A 549 -8.81 -1.70 -31.17
C ILE A 549 -10.27 -1.97 -30.80
N LEU A 550 -10.49 -2.90 -29.87
CA LEU A 550 -11.82 -3.37 -29.49
C LEU A 550 -12.52 -2.51 -28.43
N THR A 551 -11.75 -1.86 -27.55
CA THR A 551 -12.27 -1.20 -26.33
C THR A 551 -11.56 0.13 -26.02
N GLY A 552 -12.23 1.03 -25.30
CA GLY A 552 -11.65 2.30 -24.84
C GLY A 552 -11.89 3.48 -25.79
N SER A 553 -11.18 4.58 -25.56
CA SER A 553 -11.38 5.85 -26.30
C SER A 553 -10.95 5.80 -27.77
N HIS A 554 -10.16 4.78 -28.16
CA HIS A 554 -9.64 4.58 -29.51
C HIS A 554 -10.28 3.40 -30.23
N LYS A 555 -11.45 2.93 -29.77
CA LYS A 555 -12.20 1.82 -30.37
C LYS A 555 -12.42 2.03 -31.87
N GLY A 556 -12.23 0.97 -32.66
CA GLY A 556 -12.41 0.98 -34.12
C GLY A 556 -11.18 1.45 -34.91
N THR A 557 -10.10 1.82 -34.23
CA THR A 557 -8.86 2.26 -34.89
C THR A 557 -8.05 1.05 -35.35
N GLN A 558 -7.69 1.01 -36.63
CA GLN A 558 -6.73 0.05 -37.17
C GLN A 558 -5.30 0.44 -36.78
N VAL A 559 -4.53 -0.56 -36.36
CA VAL A 559 -3.18 -0.41 -35.83
C VAL A 559 -2.29 -1.55 -36.28
N PHE A 560 -0.98 -1.31 -36.28
CA PHE A 560 0.04 -2.31 -36.57
C PHE A 560 0.85 -2.62 -35.31
N ILE A 561 1.01 -3.90 -35.02
CA ILE A 561 1.74 -4.42 -33.87
C ILE A 561 3.03 -5.06 -34.39
N PRO A 562 4.18 -4.38 -34.27
CA PRO A 562 5.46 -4.91 -34.71
C PRO A 562 6.05 -5.87 -33.67
N CYS A 563 7.01 -6.71 -34.10
CA CYS A 563 7.90 -7.40 -33.17
C CYS A 563 8.69 -6.40 -32.32
N MET A 564 8.82 -6.70 -31.03
CA MET A 564 9.64 -5.93 -30.09
C MET A 564 10.67 -6.80 -29.40
N THR A 565 11.77 -6.17 -29.01
CA THR A 565 12.85 -6.81 -28.27
C THR A 565 12.58 -6.69 -26.78
N LEU A 566 12.43 -7.83 -26.10
CA LEU A 566 12.18 -7.92 -24.66
C LEU A 566 13.41 -8.49 -23.97
N LYS A 567 13.66 -8.01 -22.74
CA LYS A 567 14.73 -8.53 -21.87
C LYS A 567 14.11 -9.23 -20.66
N THR A 568 14.79 -10.24 -20.15
CA THR A 568 14.47 -10.82 -18.83
C THR A 568 14.51 -9.74 -17.75
N ALA A 569 13.54 -9.76 -16.84
CA ALA A 569 13.50 -8.83 -15.72
C ALA A 569 14.59 -9.16 -14.69
N GLU A 570 15.08 -8.15 -13.97
CA GLU A 570 16.21 -8.26 -13.00
C GLU A 570 15.91 -9.23 -11.84
N ASP A 571 14.64 -9.50 -11.56
CA ASP A 571 14.17 -10.41 -10.50
C ASP A 571 14.14 -11.89 -10.91
N VAL A 572 14.29 -12.18 -12.22
CA VAL A 572 14.40 -13.55 -12.72
C VAL A 572 15.81 -14.06 -12.45
N LYS A 573 15.94 -15.09 -11.59
CA LYS A 573 17.22 -15.69 -11.16
C LYS A 573 17.88 -16.55 -12.24
N LEU A 574 18.13 -16.00 -13.42
CA LEU A 574 18.96 -16.64 -14.44
C LEU A 574 20.43 -16.19 -14.29
N PRO A 575 21.40 -17.06 -14.63
CA PRO A 575 22.81 -16.68 -14.63
C PRO A 575 23.22 -15.79 -15.82
N PHE A 576 22.28 -15.39 -16.68
CA PHE A 576 22.51 -14.60 -17.89
C PHE A 576 21.31 -13.69 -18.21
N GLU A 577 21.55 -12.58 -18.92
CA GLU A 577 20.49 -11.75 -19.49
C GLU A 577 20.04 -12.34 -20.84
N MET A 578 18.76 -12.71 -20.94
CA MET A 578 18.17 -13.22 -22.17
C MET A 578 17.39 -12.13 -22.88
N ILE A 579 17.55 -12.04 -24.19
CA ILE A 579 16.80 -11.19 -25.09
C ILE A 579 15.86 -12.05 -25.93
N ARG A 580 14.56 -11.73 -25.91
CA ARG A 580 13.53 -12.35 -26.73
C ARG A 580 12.91 -11.32 -27.66
N LYS A 581 13.10 -11.46 -28.97
CA LYS A 581 12.42 -10.65 -29.99
C LYS A 581 11.14 -11.37 -30.43
N THR A 582 9.99 -10.80 -30.10
CA THR A 582 8.67 -11.40 -30.38
C THR A 582 7.58 -10.33 -30.48
N ILE A 583 6.39 -10.68 -30.95
CA ILE A 583 5.23 -9.80 -30.88
C ILE A 583 4.65 -9.89 -29.47
N SER A 584 4.58 -8.76 -28.76
CA SER A 584 4.20 -8.74 -27.34
C SER A 584 2.68 -8.66 -27.15
N CYS A 585 2.01 -9.75 -27.52
CA CYS A 585 0.60 -9.96 -27.29
C CYS A 585 0.29 -11.41 -26.92
N GLU A 586 -0.88 -11.63 -26.35
CA GLU A 586 -1.45 -12.94 -26.04
C GLU A 586 -2.87 -13.07 -26.59
N ILE A 587 -3.37 -14.30 -26.76
CA ILE A 587 -4.77 -14.59 -27.09
C ILE A 587 -5.65 -14.38 -25.86
N VAL A 588 -6.88 -13.91 -26.08
CA VAL A 588 -7.76 -13.48 -25.00
C VAL A 588 -9.21 -13.96 -25.19
N PHE A 589 -9.39 -15.27 -25.30
CA PHE A 589 -10.71 -15.88 -25.08
C PHE A 589 -10.96 -16.11 -23.59
N CYS A 590 -9.88 -16.41 -22.86
CA CYS A 590 -9.85 -16.64 -21.43
C CYS A 590 -8.92 -15.64 -20.72
N PHE A 591 -9.27 -15.27 -19.49
CA PHE A 591 -8.54 -14.34 -18.62
C PHE A 591 -8.24 -15.00 -17.27
N ASP A 592 -7.16 -14.56 -16.64
CA ASP A 592 -7.00 -14.75 -15.20
C ASP A 592 -7.81 -13.68 -14.41
N HIS A 593 -8.00 -13.94 -13.11
CA HIS A 593 -8.71 -13.02 -12.21
C HIS A 593 -8.07 -11.62 -12.10
N LYS A 594 -6.76 -11.47 -12.36
CA LYS A 594 -6.04 -10.20 -12.28
C LYS A 594 -6.21 -9.37 -13.56
N GLN A 595 -6.24 -10.03 -14.72
CA GLN A 595 -6.39 -9.42 -16.04
C GLN A 595 -7.77 -8.78 -16.23
N ILE A 596 -8.83 -9.41 -15.69
CA ILE A 596 -10.22 -8.95 -15.89
C ILE A 596 -10.67 -7.84 -14.93
N ALA A 597 -9.93 -7.55 -13.86
CA ALA A 597 -10.35 -6.65 -12.76
C ALA A 597 -10.68 -5.20 -13.17
N ARG A 598 -10.50 -4.83 -14.45
CA ARG A 598 -10.78 -3.50 -15.02
C ARG A 598 -11.67 -3.53 -16.26
N ALA A 599 -12.24 -4.68 -16.64
CA ALA A 599 -13.07 -4.82 -17.82
C ALA A 599 -14.53 -5.14 -17.46
N THR A 600 -15.47 -4.49 -18.15
CA THR A 600 -16.89 -4.84 -18.10
C THR A 600 -17.21 -5.70 -19.31
N ILE A 601 -17.49 -6.99 -19.08
CA ILE A 601 -17.79 -7.97 -20.12
C ILE A 601 -19.19 -8.55 -19.84
N PRO A 602 -20.17 -8.43 -20.76
CA PRO A 602 -21.54 -8.89 -20.54
C PRO A 602 -21.71 -10.41 -20.36
N HIS A 603 -20.97 -11.23 -21.10
CA HIS A 603 -21.12 -12.69 -21.09
C HIS A 603 -19.85 -13.35 -20.59
N VAL A 604 -19.85 -13.76 -19.32
CA VAL A 604 -18.67 -14.31 -18.66
C VAL A 604 -18.93 -15.71 -18.13
N GLY A 605 -18.07 -16.66 -18.52
CA GLY A 605 -18.00 -17.96 -17.88
C GLY A 605 -16.87 -18.00 -16.86
N SER A 606 -17.02 -18.77 -15.78
CA SER A 606 -15.94 -18.97 -14.80
C SER A 606 -15.68 -20.45 -14.60
N LYS A 607 -14.42 -20.86 -14.71
CA LYS A 607 -13.96 -22.19 -14.31
C LYS A 607 -13.30 -22.08 -12.94
N LEU A 608 -13.87 -22.75 -11.94
CA LEU A 608 -13.37 -22.77 -10.57
C LEU A 608 -12.82 -24.16 -10.25
N SER A 609 -11.54 -24.24 -9.86
CA SER A 609 -10.82 -25.50 -9.68
C SER A 609 -11.02 -26.15 -8.29
N VAL A 610 -11.69 -25.46 -7.35
CA VAL A 610 -11.94 -25.98 -5.99
C VAL A 610 -13.41 -26.40 -5.88
N THR A 611 -13.70 -27.65 -6.22
CA THR A 611 -15.02 -28.24 -5.98
C THR A 611 -14.83 -29.63 -5.36
N LYS A 612 -15.06 -29.76 -4.05
CA LYS A 612 -15.22 -31.08 -3.43
C LYS A 612 -16.66 -31.51 -3.73
N VAL A 613 -16.85 -32.28 -4.80
CA VAL A 613 -18.14 -32.88 -5.13
C VAL A 613 -18.37 -34.03 -4.15
N ASN A 614 -19.16 -33.80 -3.10
CA ASN A 614 -19.71 -34.91 -2.34
C ASN A 614 -20.88 -35.48 -3.16
N ASN A 615 -20.71 -36.71 -3.64
CA ASN A 615 -21.78 -37.53 -4.23
C ASN A 615 -22.91 -37.78 -3.24
#